data_AF-A0A7K2N1H4-F1
#
_entry.id   AF-A0A7K2N1H4-F1
#
_cell.length_a   1.000
_cell.length_b   1.000
_cell.length_c   1.000
_cell.angle_alpha   90.00
_cell.angle_beta   90.00
_cell.angle_gamma   90.00
#
_symmetry.space_group_name_H-M   'P 1'
#
loop_
_entity.id
_entity.type
_entity.pdbx_description
1 polymer ?
#
loop_
_entity_poly.entity_id
_entity_poly.type
_entity_poly.pdbx_seq_one_letter_code
_entity_poly.pdbx_strand_id
1 'polypeptide(L)' 'AGVAQWAEARPEQYAQSAASVPLGRFGDPDRDVAPIVAFLASDDAQYMTGQTVMADGGAVKLR' A
#
# COMPACT_ATOMS: atom_id res chain seq x y z
N ALA A 1 -10.16 9.11 -10.76
CA ALA A 1 -9.20 10.16 -10.38
C ALA A 1 -8.26 9.60 -9.33
N GLY A 2 -6.95 9.75 -9.49
CA GLY A 2 -5.95 9.16 -8.59
C GLY A 2 -4.80 8.51 -9.34
N VAL A 3 -4.12 7.54 -8.71
CA VAL A 3 -2.92 6.88 -9.22
C VAL A 3 -3.13 6.26 -10.61
N ALA A 4 -4.31 5.67 -10.88
CA ALA A 4 -4.64 5.10 -12.20
C ALA A 4 -4.64 6.15 -13.33
N GLN A 5 -5.26 7.31 -13.09
CA GLN A 5 -5.29 8.40 -14.08
C GLN A 5 -3.89 9.02 -14.28
N TRP A 6 -3.09 9.06 -13.22
CA TRP A 6 -1.70 9.51 -13.32
C TRP A 6 -0.85 8.54 -14.15
N ALA A 7 -1.04 7.23 -13.98
CA ALA A 7 -0.35 6.22 -14.78
C ALA A 7 -0.62 6.40 -16.27
N GLU A 8 -1.86 6.69 -16.65
CA GLU A 8 -2.24 6.97 -18.06
C GLU A 8 -1.61 8.27 -18.56
N ALA A 9 -1.64 9.34 -17.76
CA ALA A 9 -1.16 10.65 -18.17
C ALA A 9 0.37 10.77 -18.21
N ARG A 10 1.10 9.96 -17.43
CA ARG A 10 2.56 10.04 -17.23
C ARG A 10 3.19 8.64 -17.05
N PRO A 11 3.17 7.78 -18.07
CA PRO A 11 3.53 6.36 -17.92
C PRO A 11 4.99 6.12 -17.51
N GLU A 12 5.95 6.86 -18.08
CA GLU A 12 7.38 6.71 -17.73
C GLU A 12 7.65 7.11 -16.27
N GLN A 13 7.05 8.22 -15.84
CA GLN A 13 7.22 8.76 -14.49
C GLN A 13 6.55 7.85 -13.45
N TYR A 14 5.39 7.29 -13.81
CA TYR A 14 4.72 6.26 -13.02
C TYR A 14 5.58 5.01 -12.87
N ALA A 15 6.13 4.49 -13.98
CA ALA A 15 6.97 3.30 -13.97
C ALA A 15 8.24 3.49 -13.13
N GLN A 16 8.90 4.65 -13.25
CA GLN A 16 10.06 5.00 -12.44
C GLN A 16 9.72 5.05 -10.94
N SER A 17 8.56 5.62 -10.60
CA SER A 17 8.11 5.72 -9.21
C SER A 17 7.73 4.34 -8.64
N ALA A 18 7.02 3.51 -9.41
CA ALA A 18 6.68 2.15 -9.04
C ALA A 18 7.92 1.27 -8.81
N ALA A 19 8.97 1.45 -9.63
CA ALA A 19 10.25 0.75 -9.47
C ALA A 19 11.00 1.12 -8.17
N SER A 20 10.67 2.25 -7.54
CA SER A 20 11.25 2.64 -6.25
C SER A 20 10.60 1.95 -5.05
N VAL A 21 9.39 1.39 -5.23
CA VAL A 21 8.74 0.55 -4.22
C VAL A 21 9.37 -0.85 -4.29
N PRO A 22 9.76 -1.48 -3.16
CA PRO A 22 10.37 -2.80 -3.20
C PRO A 22 9.51 -3.89 -3.86
N LEU A 23 8.19 -3.83 -3.74
CA LEU A 23 7.28 -4.73 -4.48
C LEU A 23 7.13 -4.38 -5.98
N GLY A 24 7.79 -3.33 -6.47
CA GLY A 24 7.82 -2.91 -7.86
C GLY A 24 6.51 -2.33 -8.40
N ARG A 25 5.55 -2.04 -7.51
CA ARG A 25 4.22 -1.54 -7.87
C ARG A 25 3.61 -0.68 -6.77
N PHE A 26 2.66 0.15 -7.13
CA PHE A 26 1.76 0.76 -6.16
C PHE A 26 0.76 -0.27 -5.61
N GLY A 27 0.32 -0.04 -4.37
CA GLY A 27 -0.73 -0.83 -3.74
C GLY A 27 -2.08 -0.59 -4.40
N ASP A 28 -2.85 -1.66 -4.51
CA ASP A 28 -4.25 -1.66 -4.88
C ASP A 28 -5.10 -1.54 -3.59
N PRO A 29 -6.03 -0.57 -3.51
CA PRO A 29 -6.82 -0.38 -2.30
C PRO A 29 -7.61 -1.61 -1.86
N ASP A 30 -8.17 -2.37 -2.82
CA ASP A 30 -9.06 -3.49 -2.54
C ASP A 30 -8.29 -4.77 -2.25
N ARG A 31 -7.15 -4.97 -2.92
CA ARG A 31 -6.36 -6.21 -2.82
C ARG A 31 -5.22 -6.14 -1.81
N ASP A 32 -4.71 -4.95 -1.50
CA ASP A 32 -3.58 -4.78 -0.57
C ASP A 32 -3.98 -4.11 0.74
N VAL A 33 -4.84 -3.09 0.72
CA VAL A 33 -5.20 -2.34 1.94
C VAL A 33 -6.42 -2.94 2.63
N ALA A 34 -7.50 -3.21 1.90
CA ALA A 34 -8.74 -3.72 2.48
C ALA A 34 -8.57 -5.04 3.26
N PRO A 35 -7.75 -6.02 2.84
CA PRO A 35 -7.54 -7.24 3.63
C PRO A 35 -6.81 -6.98 4.95
N ILE A 36 -5.88 -6.02 4.98
CA ILE A 36 -5.18 -5.61 6.22
C ILE A 36 -6.19 -4.99 7.18
N VAL A 37 -7.04 -4.09 6.69
CA VAL A 37 -8.10 -3.46 7.49
C VAL A 37 -9.09 -4.50 8.00
N ALA A 38 -9.51 -5.44 7.14
CA ALA A 38 -10.42 -6.52 7.52
C ALA A 38 -9.84 -7.39 8.63
N PHE A 39 -8.55 -7.75 8.55
CA PHE A 39 -7.85 -8.45 9.63
C PHE A 39 -7.83 -7.63 10.92
N LEU A 40 -7.42 -6.36 10.85
CA LEU A 40 -7.34 -5.49 12.04
C LEU A 40 -8.71 -5.24 12.71
N ALA A 41 -9.79 -5.31 11.94
CA ALA A 41 -11.16 -5.19 12.45
C ALA A 41 -11.76 -6.52 12.95
N SER A 42 -11.06 -7.64 12.76
CA SER A 42 -11.52 -8.97 13.17
C SER A 42 -11.07 -9.33 14.59
N ASP A 43 -11.69 -10.37 15.15
CA ASP A 43 -11.32 -10.91 16.47
C ASP A 43 -9.88 -11.48 16.51
N ASP A 44 -9.30 -11.81 15.35
CA ASP A 44 -7.93 -12.33 15.25
C ASP A 44 -6.88 -11.28 15.64
N ALA A 45 -7.22 -9.99 15.57
CA ALA A 45 -6.34 -8.87 15.91
C ALA A 45 -6.58 -8.32 17.34
N GLN A 46 -7.35 -8.99 18.19
CA GLN A 46 -7.84 -8.45 19.48
C GLN A 46 -6.76 -7.96 20.47
N TYR A 47 -5.51 -8.40 20.33
CA TYR A 47 -4.39 -7.97 21.18
C TYR A 47 -3.46 -6.93 20.50
N MET A 48 -3.81 -6.48 19.30
CA MET A 48 -3.06 -5.49 18.53
C MET A 48 -3.68 -4.10 18.70
N THR A 49 -3.02 -3.23 19.45
CA THR A 49 -3.46 -1.83 19.64
C THR A 49 -2.26 -0.88 19.72
N GLY A 50 -2.50 0.40 19.43
CA GLY A 50 -1.49 1.46 19.46
C GLY A 50 -0.39 1.33 18.39
N GLN A 51 -0.58 0.46 17.39
CA GLN A 51 0.41 0.21 16.34
C GLN A 51 0.20 1.08 15.12
N THR A 52 1.30 1.46 14.48
CA THR A 52 1.30 1.97 13.10
C THR A 52 1.72 0.84 12.18
N VAL A 53 0.85 0.43 11.26
CA VAL A 53 1.11 -0.64 10.29
C VAL A 53 1.32 -0.02 8.91
N MET A 54 2.50 -0.22 8.31
CA MET A 54 2.80 0.25 6.96
C MET A 54 2.28 -0.74 5.91
N ALA A 55 1.29 -0.31 5.14
CA ALA A 55 0.74 -1.03 3.99
C ALA A 55 1.21 -0.39 2.67
N ASP A 56 2.52 -0.34 2.45
CA ASP A 56 3.15 0.50 1.42
C ASP A 56 4.09 -0.26 0.46
N GLY A 57 4.03 -1.59 0.46
CA GLY A 57 4.91 -2.43 -0.35
C GLY A 57 6.40 -2.31 0.01
N GLY A 58 6.72 -1.83 1.21
CA GLY A 58 8.08 -1.68 1.74
C GLY A 58 8.73 -0.34 1.43
N ALA A 59 7.97 0.65 0.93
CA ALA A 59 8.50 1.94 0.54
C ALA A 59 9.15 2.70 1.72
N VAL A 60 8.62 2.54 2.93
CA VAL A 60 9.14 3.18 4.14
C VAL A 60 9.68 2.14 5.10
N LYS A 61 10.89 2.38 5.60
CA LYS A 61 11.45 1.62 6.72
C LYS A 61 10.97 2.25 8.04
N LEU A 62 10.16 1.53 8.80
CA LEU A 62 9.89 1.87 10.20
C LEU A 62 11.20 1.77 11.00
N ARG A 63 11.51 2.80 11.79
CA ARG A 63 12.69 2.89 12.65
C ARG A 63 12.26 3.28 14.04
#